data_AF-A0A804IPU0-F1
#
_entry.id   AF-A0A804IPU0-F1
#
_cell.length_a   1.000
_cell.length_b   1.000
_cell.length_c   1.000
_cell.angle_alpha   90.00
_cell.angle_beta   90.00
_cell.angle_gamma   90.00
#
_symmetry.space_group_name_H-M   'P 1'
#
loop_
_entity.id
_entity.type
_entity.pdbx_description
1 polymer ?
#
loop_
_entity_poly.entity_id
_entity_poly.type
_entity_poly.pdbx_seq_one_letter_code
_entity_poly.pdbx_strand_id
1 'polypeptide(L)'
;MAALSSPQSFLLQHPLHPSPKTPSFLPHKQPLRPKPSTVSCTAVRLPPVSISVANDRIFNFAAGPATLPESVILKAQAELYNYRGSGMSIMEMSHRGKEFDAVIKKAESDLRRLLAIPDDDYAVLFLQGGATTQFAAVPLNLCAPGDAVDYVVTGSWGDKAFKEAQKFCKANLIWSGKSDKYTKIPSFEGLEQNPNAKYLHICANETIHGVEFKNYPTPSNKDAVLVADMSSNFCSKPVDVSKFGVIYAGAQKNVGPSGVTIVIVRKDLIGNAQPITPVMLDYKIHADSASLYNTPPCFAIYICGLVFEDLLEQGGLVEVEKNNTKKAGILYDAIDGSDGFYVCPVEKSVRSLMNVPFTLQKSDLEKKFIEEAAKEGMVQLKGHRSVGGVRASIYNAMPLAGVGKLVAFMKDFQARHP
;
A
#
# COMPACT_ATOMS: atom_id res chain seq x y z
N MET A 1 -23.39 -47.93 -53.41
CA MET A 1 -24.48 -47.07 -53.93
C MET A 1 -24.21 -45.68 -53.36
N ALA A 2 -23.45 -44.85 -54.08
CA ALA A 2 -23.93 -43.87 -55.08
C ALA A 2 -24.49 -42.60 -54.38
N ALA A 3 -24.16 -41.36 -54.75
CA ALA A 3 -23.14 -40.79 -55.64
C ALA A 3 -23.18 -39.24 -55.51
N LEU A 4 -22.19 -38.58 -56.13
CA LEU A 4 -22.17 -37.21 -56.73
C LEU A 4 -22.07 -36.02 -55.74
N SER A 5 -21.03 -35.17 -55.71
CA SER A 5 -20.10 -34.52 -56.67
C SER A 5 -20.36 -33.01 -56.71
N SER A 6 -19.29 -32.24 -56.49
CA SER A 6 -19.18 -30.80 -56.72
C SER A 6 -19.11 -30.44 -58.21
N PRO A 7 -19.27 -29.14 -58.52
CA PRO A 7 -18.41 -28.47 -59.51
C PRO A 7 -18.08 -27.02 -59.06
N GLN A 8 -17.13 -26.26 -59.61
CA GLN A 8 -15.86 -26.45 -60.30
C GLN A 8 -15.22 -25.04 -60.30
N SER A 9 -13.90 -25.01 -60.19
CA SER A 9 -12.99 -23.92 -60.57
C SER A 9 -12.85 -23.79 -62.10
N PHE A 10 -12.53 -22.61 -62.64
CA PHE A 10 -11.81 -22.35 -63.93
C PHE A 10 -11.64 -20.81 -64.06
N LEU A 11 -10.58 -20.14 -64.57
CA LEU A 11 -9.42 -20.37 -65.47
C LEU A 11 -8.31 -19.34 -65.07
N LEU A 12 -7.00 -19.64 -64.99
CA LEU A 12 -5.96 -19.81 -66.05
C LEU A 12 -5.69 -18.47 -66.84
N GLN A 13 -4.48 -18.01 -67.22
CA GLN A 13 -3.21 -18.68 -67.59
C GLN A 13 -2.07 -17.65 -67.88
N HIS A 14 -0.82 -18.12 -67.72
CA HIS A 14 0.56 -17.75 -68.18
C HIS A 14 0.77 -16.96 -69.51
N PRO A 15 1.99 -16.44 -69.91
CA PRO A 15 3.32 -17.13 -69.88
C PRO A 15 4.64 -16.27 -69.81
N LEU A 16 5.75 -16.97 -70.12
CA LEU A 16 7.19 -16.82 -69.83
C LEU A 16 8.04 -15.79 -70.63
N HIS A 17 9.16 -15.36 -70.00
CA HIS A 17 10.52 -14.92 -70.44
C HIS A 17 10.86 -14.66 -71.94
N PRO A 18 11.77 -13.69 -72.30
CA PRO A 18 13.23 -13.87 -72.12
C PRO A 18 14.12 -12.60 -71.95
N SER A 19 15.39 -12.83 -71.59
CA SER A 19 16.61 -11.97 -71.76
C SER A 19 17.53 -12.70 -72.78
N PRO A 20 18.58 -12.16 -73.49
CA PRO A 20 19.48 -11.01 -73.21
C PRO A 20 19.99 -10.18 -74.45
N LYS A 21 20.80 -9.11 -74.23
CA LYS A 21 22.13 -8.80 -74.88
C LYS A 21 22.55 -7.29 -74.88
N THR A 22 23.83 -7.09 -74.55
CA THR A 22 24.79 -5.92 -74.50
C THR A 22 25.28 -5.43 -75.91
N PRO A 23 26.26 -4.50 -76.15
CA PRO A 23 27.18 -3.63 -75.33
C PRO A 23 27.45 -2.16 -75.87
N SER A 24 28.29 -1.33 -75.19
CA SER A 24 29.46 -0.58 -75.77
C SER A 24 30.12 0.45 -74.81
N PHE A 25 31.40 0.77 -75.04
CA PHE A 25 32.44 1.32 -74.13
C PHE A 25 32.91 2.78 -74.44
N LEU A 26 33.25 3.54 -73.37
CA LEU A 26 34.34 4.57 -73.15
C LEU A 26 34.40 5.92 -73.95
N PRO A 27 35.16 7.00 -73.51
CA PRO A 27 36.18 7.12 -72.43
C PRO A 27 36.21 8.40 -71.51
N HIS A 28 36.81 8.24 -70.32
CA HIS A 28 37.72 9.12 -69.50
C HIS A 28 37.50 10.61 -69.09
N LYS A 29 38.00 10.89 -67.84
CA LYS A 29 38.45 12.15 -67.13
C LYS A 29 37.46 12.65 -66.05
N GLN A 30 37.74 12.95 -64.78
CA GLN A 30 38.92 13.25 -63.92
C GLN A 30 38.52 12.97 -62.43
N PRO A 31 39.45 12.89 -61.45
CA PRO A 31 39.08 12.69 -60.05
C PRO A 31 38.81 14.04 -59.33
N LEU A 32 37.64 14.18 -58.71
CA LEU A 32 37.36 15.26 -57.75
C LEU A 32 37.54 14.72 -56.33
N ARG A 33 38.52 15.27 -55.61
CA ARG A 33 38.74 15.03 -54.16
C ARG A 33 37.50 15.47 -53.37
N PRO A 34 36.99 14.67 -52.41
CA PRO A 34 36.02 15.16 -51.45
C PRO A 34 36.72 16.04 -50.41
N LYS A 35 36.20 17.26 -50.20
CA LYS A 35 36.57 18.13 -49.07
C LYS A 35 36.05 17.48 -47.78
N PRO A 36 36.79 17.53 -46.66
CA PRO A 36 36.27 17.10 -45.37
C PRO A 36 35.26 18.14 -44.87
N SER A 37 33.99 17.75 -44.82
CA SER A 37 32.95 18.50 -44.12
C SER A 37 32.96 18.06 -42.66
N THR A 38 33.52 18.88 -41.77
CA THR A 38 33.38 18.71 -40.33
C THR A 38 31.96 19.09 -39.92
N VAL A 39 31.15 18.09 -39.56
CA VAL A 39 29.88 18.32 -38.87
C VAL A 39 30.18 18.43 -37.38
N SER A 40 30.15 19.66 -36.86
CA SER A 40 30.16 19.89 -35.41
C SER A 40 28.76 19.63 -34.87
N CYS A 41 28.54 18.47 -34.26
CA CYS A 41 27.36 18.22 -33.44
C CYS A 41 27.50 19.00 -32.13
N THR A 42 27.02 20.24 -32.12
CA THR A 42 26.85 21.00 -30.88
C THR A 42 25.67 20.39 -30.14
N ALA A 43 25.94 19.60 -29.10
CA ALA A 43 24.91 19.13 -28.18
C ALA A 43 24.24 20.35 -27.55
N VAL A 44 23.00 20.63 -27.93
CA VAL A 44 22.17 21.64 -27.24
C VAL A 44 21.85 21.04 -25.88
N ARG A 45 22.66 21.39 -24.89
CA ARG A 45 22.38 21.09 -23.49
C ARG A 45 21.20 21.97 -23.10
N LEU A 46 20.01 21.37 -22.99
CA LEU A 46 18.85 22.05 -22.42
C LEU A 46 19.28 22.61 -21.05
N PRO A 47 18.95 23.86 -20.72
CA PRO A 47 19.23 24.39 -19.39
C PRO A 47 18.57 23.47 -18.36
N PRO A 48 19.22 23.20 -17.21
CA PRO A 48 18.55 22.50 -16.14
C PRO A 48 17.27 23.27 -15.82
N VAL A 49 16.13 22.60 -15.86
CA VAL A 49 14.88 23.17 -15.36
C VAL A 49 15.10 23.37 -13.87
N SER A 50 15.44 24.60 -13.47
CA SER A 50 15.43 24.98 -12.07
C SER A 50 13.98 25.06 -11.65
N ILE A 51 13.43 23.93 -11.22
CA ILE A 51 12.18 23.95 -10.47
C ILE A 51 12.53 24.59 -9.13
N SER A 52 12.31 25.90 -9.00
CA SER A 52 12.21 26.51 -7.68
C SER A 52 10.97 25.90 -7.03
N VAL A 53 11.14 24.84 -6.26
CA VAL A 53 10.04 24.31 -5.44
C VAL A 53 9.86 25.33 -4.33
N ALA A 54 8.95 26.28 -4.54
CA ALA A 54 8.42 27.09 -3.45
C ALA A 54 7.89 26.10 -2.40
N ASN A 55 8.23 26.30 -1.14
CA ASN A 55 7.95 25.37 -0.05
C ASN A 55 6.48 25.48 0.39
N ASP A 56 5.56 25.28 -0.56
CA ASP A 56 4.11 25.50 -0.45
C ASP A 56 3.37 24.26 0.09
N ARG A 57 4.11 23.24 0.54
CA ARG A 57 3.50 22.00 1.04
C ARG A 57 2.86 22.22 2.40
N ILE A 58 1.61 21.77 2.50
CA ILE A 58 0.81 21.76 3.73
C ILE A 58 1.10 20.52 4.59
N PHE A 59 0.68 20.54 5.86
CA PHE A 59 0.62 19.35 6.70
C PHE A 59 -0.70 18.62 6.50
N ASN A 60 -0.62 17.48 5.81
CA ASN A 60 -1.78 16.67 5.48
C ASN A 60 -1.99 15.54 6.50
N PHE A 61 -3.00 15.67 7.37
CA PHE A 61 -3.36 14.68 8.39
C PHE A 61 -4.37 13.61 7.90
N ALA A 62 -4.55 13.47 6.58
CA ALA A 62 -5.47 12.51 6.00
C ALA A 62 -5.17 11.07 6.44
N ALA A 63 -6.23 10.33 6.72
CA ALA A 63 -6.14 8.94 7.19
C ALA A 63 -5.97 7.90 6.06
N GLY A 64 -5.95 8.32 4.80
CA GLY A 64 -5.91 7.44 3.62
C GLY A 64 -6.76 8.01 2.46
N PRO A 65 -6.18 8.30 1.29
CA PRO A 65 -4.75 8.33 1.00
C PRO A 65 -3.99 9.31 1.91
N ALA A 66 -2.79 8.93 2.34
CA ALA A 66 -1.99 9.69 3.29
C ALA A 66 -0.93 10.57 2.61
N THR A 67 -0.24 11.39 3.41
CA THR A 67 0.98 12.08 2.96
C THR A 67 2.09 11.07 2.63
N LEU A 68 2.90 11.38 1.61
CA LEU A 68 4.09 10.61 1.23
C LEU A 68 5.36 11.43 1.49
N PRO A 69 6.53 10.78 1.64
CA PRO A 69 7.80 11.49 1.76
C PRO A 69 8.03 12.38 0.54
N GLU A 70 8.52 13.61 0.78
CA GLU A 70 8.80 14.56 -0.30
C GLU A 70 9.93 14.06 -1.21
N SER A 71 10.96 13.43 -0.63
CA SER A 71 12.05 12.74 -1.33
C SER A 71 11.52 11.76 -2.38
N VAL A 72 10.54 10.93 -2.00
CA VAL A 72 9.90 9.95 -2.88
C VAL A 72 9.12 10.63 -4.02
N ILE A 73 8.35 11.67 -3.72
CA ILE A 73 7.58 12.41 -4.74
C ILE A 73 8.53 13.07 -5.76
N LEU A 74 9.59 13.72 -5.30
CA LEU A 74 10.55 14.40 -6.17
C LEU A 74 11.33 13.41 -7.03
N LYS A 75 11.73 12.26 -6.47
CA LYS A 75 12.37 11.17 -7.24
C LYS A 75 11.43 10.61 -8.30
N ALA A 76 10.17 10.34 -7.93
CA ALA A 76 9.16 9.90 -8.88
C ALA A 76 8.93 10.92 -10.00
N GLN A 77 8.87 12.21 -9.68
CA GLN A 77 8.74 13.29 -10.67
C GLN A 77 9.92 13.30 -11.66
N ALA A 78 11.15 13.21 -11.16
CA ALA A 78 12.36 13.21 -11.97
C ALA A 78 12.45 12.00 -12.93
N GLU A 79 11.98 10.83 -12.48
CA GLU A 79 12.02 9.59 -13.26
C GLU A 79 10.76 9.37 -14.11
N LEU A 80 9.72 10.22 -14.01
CA LEU A 80 8.41 9.94 -14.59
C LEU A 80 8.42 9.88 -16.12
N TYR A 81 9.11 10.80 -16.78
CA TYR A 81 9.11 10.92 -18.25
C TYR A 81 10.06 9.93 -18.92
N ASN A 82 11.22 9.72 -18.32
CA ASN A 82 12.23 8.79 -18.82
C ASN A 82 12.85 8.06 -17.63
N TYR A 83 12.28 6.89 -17.30
CA TYR A 83 12.73 6.11 -16.16
C TYR A 83 14.16 5.64 -16.41
N ARG A 84 15.11 6.18 -15.65
CA ARG A 84 16.53 5.80 -15.64
C ARG A 84 17.17 5.71 -17.02
N GLY A 85 16.78 6.59 -17.94
CA GLY A 85 17.34 6.62 -19.29
C GLY A 85 16.85 5.50 -20.22
N SER A 86 15.83 4.73 -19.84
CA SER A 86 15.23 3.67 -20.66
C SER A 86 14.55 4.19 -21.94
N GLY A 87 14.24 5.48 -22.01
CA GLY A 87 13.52 6.10 -23.11
C GLY A 87 11.99 6.02 -22.99
N MET A 88 11.45 5.54 -21.86
CA MET A 88 10.01 5.48 -21.60
C MET A 88 9.67 5.74 -20.13
N SER A 89 8.41 6.04 -19.85
CA SER A 89 7.88 6.15 -18.49
C SER A 89 7.76 4.78 -17.82
N ILE A 90 7.90 4.73 -16.50
CA ILE A 90 7.55 3.55 -15.68
C ILE A 90 6.09 3.10 -15.89
N MET A 91 5.20 4.00 -16.31
CA MET A 91 3.79 3.69 -16.60
C MET A 91 3.59 2.96 -17.93
N GLU A 92 4.56 3.05 -18.84
CA GLU A 92 4.52 2.45 -20.18
C GLU A 92 5.28 1.12 -20.24
N MET A 93 5.98 0.77 -19.16
CA MET A 93 6.79 -0.44 -19.09
C MET A 93 5.91 -1.69 -19.10
N SER A 94 6.30 -2.65 -19.95
CA SER A 94 5.76 -4.00 -19.87
C SER A 94 6.09 -4.61 -18.50
N HIS A 95 5.09 -5.13 -17.81
CA HIS A 95 5.27 -5.83 -16.53
C HIS A 95 6.03 -7.16 -16.66
N ARG A 96 6.28 -7.62 -17.90
CA ARG A 96 7.14 -8.77 -18.23
C ARG A 96 8.55 -8.33 -18.66
N GLY A 97 8.77 -7.04 -18.85
CA GLY A 97 10.06 -6.47 -19.23
C GLY A 97 11.05 -6.47 -18.08
N LYS A 98 12.34 -6.54 -18.40
CA LYS A 98 13.44 -6.58 -17.43
C LYS A 98 13.44 -5.38 -16.49
N GLU A 99 13.02 -4.20 -16.97
CA GLU A 99 13.00 -2.97 -16.19
C GLU A 99 11.99 -3.05 -15.06
N PHE A 100 10.75 -3.48 -15.36
CA PHE A 100 9.72 -3.60 -14.33
C PHE A 100 9.95 -4.81 -13.41
N ASP A 101 10.46 -5.92 -13.95
CA ASP A 101 10.87 -7.07 -13.14
C ASP A 101 11.91 -6.66 -12.08
N ALA A 102 12.88 -5.82 -12.43
CA ALA A 102 13.83 -5.27 -11.47
C ALA A 102 13.16 -4.36 -10.42
N VAL A 103 12.16 -3.57 -10.80
CA VAL A 103 11.41 -2.69 -9.87
C VAL A 103 10.65 -3.51 -8.83
N ILE A 104 9.86 -4.50 -9.24
CA ILE A 104 9.06 -5.30 -8.31
C ILE A 104 9.95 -6.18 -7.41
N LYS A 105 11.03 -6.76 -7.95
CA LYS A 105 12.00 -7.55 -7.16
C LYS A 105 12.74 -6.70 -6.13
N LYS A 106 13.12 -5.47 -6.48
CA LYS A 106 13.72 -4.54 -5.51
C LYS A 106 12.73 -4.17 -4.43
N ALA A 107 11.48 -3.86 -4.80
CA ALA A 107 10.44 -3.55 -3.82
C ALA A 107 10.17 -4.71 -2.85
N GLU A 108 10.12 -5.96 -3.35
CA GLU A 108 10.03 -7.15 -2.51
C GLU A 108 11.25 -7.28 -1.58
N SER A 109 12.46 -7.20 -2.12
CA SER A 109 13.71 -7.36 -1.36
C SER A 109 13.85 -6.31 -0.25
N ASP A 110 13.55 -5.04 -0.55
CA ASP A 110 13.58 -3.95 0.43
C ASP A 110 12.53 -4.15 1.53
N LEU A 111 11.33 -4.61 1.17
CA LEU A 111 10.28 -4.92 2.15
C LEU A 111 10.68 -6.10 3.05
N ARG A 112 11.26 -7.16 2.47
CA ARG A 112 11.79 -8.31 3.23
C ARG A 112 12.83 -7.84 4.24
N ARG A 113 13.75 -6.95 3.84
CA ARG A 113 14.76 -6.37 4.73
C ARG A 113 14.15 -5.52 5.84
N LEU A 114 13.14 -4.69 5.54
CA LEU A 114 12.48 -3.82 6.53
C LEU A 114 11.80 -4.62 7.64
N LEU A 115 11.03 -5.64 7.26
CA LEU A 115 10.24 -6.45 8.20
C LEU A 115 10.95 -7.72 8.66
N ALA A 116 12.21 -7.93 8.27
CA ALA A 116 12.95 -9.17 8.51
C ALA A 116 12.14 -10.42 8.12
N ILE A 117 11.49 -10.38 6.94
CA ILE A 117 10.63 -11.46 6.46
C ILE A 117 11.52 -12.66 6.09
N PRO A 118 11.28 -13.87 6.63
CA PRO A 118 12.02 -15.06 6.24
C PRO A 118 11.87 -15.39 4.74
N ASP A 119 12.98 -15.68 4.07
CA ASP A 119 13.00 -15.97 2.63
C ASP A 119 12.32 -17.30 2.29
N ASP A 120 12.57 -18.32 3.11
CA ASP A 120 12.12 -19.69 2.84
C ASP A 120 10.65 -19.92 3.16
N ASP A 121 10.09 -19.18 4.14
CA ASP A 121 8.78 -19.52 4.71
C ASP A 121 7.63 -18.62 4.25
N TYR A 122 7.90 -17.43 3.69
CA TYR A 122 6.85 -16.47 3.31
C TYR A 122 6.92 -16.03 1.85
N ALA A 123 5.76 -15.91 1.22
CA ALA A 123 5.57 -15.21 -0.03
C ALA A 123 5.13 -13.76 0.23
N VAL A 124 5.62 -12.83 -0.60
CA VAL A 124 5.23 -11.42 -0.60
C VAL A 124 4.50 -11.13 -1.91
N LEU A 125 3.25 -10.71 -1.81
CA LEU A 125 2.37 -10.50 -2.96
C LEU A 125 1.98 -9.03 -3.08
N PHE A 126 2.07 -8.49 -4.30
CA PHE A 126 1.63 -7.14 -4.65
C PHE A 126 0.34 -7.19 -5.46
N LEU A 127 -0.79 -7.04 -4.78
CA LEU A 127 -2.13 -7.28 -5.31
C LEU A 127 -2.92 -5.98 -5.55
N GLN A 128 -4.03 -6.09 -6.27
CA GLN A 128 -5.02 -5.02 -6.45
C GLN A 128 -6.22 -5.21 -5.50
N GLY A 129 -7.23 -4.33 -5.60
CA GLY A 129 -8.52 -4.48 -4.92
C GLY A 129 -8.62 -3.90 -3.51
N GLY A 130 -7.48 -3.57 -2.88
CA GLY A 130 -7.47 -3.01 -1.53
C GLY A 130 -7.62 -4.08 -0.44
N ALA A 131 -7.45 -3.66 0.82
CA ALA A 131 -7.66 -4.52 1.98
C ALA A 131 -9.05 -5.16 2.03
N THR A 132 -10.08 -4.49 1.50
CA THR A 132 -11.44 -5.04 1.44
C THR A 132 -11.56 -6.27 0.55
N THR A 133 -10.80 -6.36 -0.56
CA THR A 133 -10.72 -7.60 -1.32
C THR A 133 -10.09 -8.73 -0.50
N GLN A 134 -9.13 -8.40 0.39
CA GLN A 134 -8.51 -9.39 1.28
C GLN A 134 -9.47 -9.90 2.36
N PHE A 135 -10.50 -9.12 2.74
CA PHE A 135 -11.54 -9.61 3.65
C PHE A 135 -12.29 -10.82 3.07
N ALA A 136 -12.39 -10.91 1.74
CA ALA A 136 -12.92 -12.09 1.04
C ALA A 136 -11.80 -13.10 0.70
N ALA A 137 -10.65 -12.63 0.20
CA ALA A 137 -9.58 -13.53 -0.26
C ALA A 137 -9.00 -14.39 0.87
N VAL A 138 -8.83 -13.86 2.09
CA VAL A 138 -8.31 -14.64 3.24
C VAL A 138 -9.16 -15.89 3.51
N PRO A 139 -10.47 -15.81 3.81
CA PRO A 139 -11.27 -16.99 4.07
C PRO A 139 -11.43 -17.90 2.84
N LEU A 140 -11.44 -17.34 1.62
CA LEU A 140 -11.47 -18.13 0.39
C LEU A 140 -10.22 -19.00 0.21
N ASN A 141 -9.05 -18.53 0.65
CA ASN A 141 -7.79 -19.26 0.48
C ASN A 141 -7.46 -20.19 1.65
N LEU A 142 -7.88 -19.85 2.87
CA LEU A 142 -7.42 -20.51 4.10
C LEU A 142 -8.43 -21.48 4.72
N CYS A 143 -9.66 -21.54 4.21
CA CYS A 143 -10.74 -22.28 4.85
C CYS A 143 -11.61 -23.01 3.84
N ALA A 144 -12.10 -24.19 4.23
CA ALA A 144 -13.21 -24.84 3.55
C ALA A 144 -14.55 -24.20 3.94
N PRO A 145 -15.61 -24.36 3.12
CA PRO A 145 -16.96 -23.96 3.51
C PRO A 145 -17.37 -24.65 4.83
N GLY A 146 -17.64 -23.86 5.86
CA GLY A 146 -18.06 -24.34 7.19
C GLY A 146 -16.94 -24.42 8.24
N ASP A 147 -15.67 -24.26 7.85
CA ASP A 147 -14.57 -24.14 8.81
C ASP A 147 -14.81 -22.95 9.75
N ALA A 148 -14.51 -23.14 11.03
CA ALA A 148 -14.58 -22.09 12.03
C ALA A 148 -13.40 -21.13 11.88
N VAL A 149 -13.65 -19.83 12.03
CA VAL A 149 -12.60 -18.80 12.11
C VAL A 149 -12.99 -17.79 13.17
N ASP A 150 -12.04 -17.27 13.92
CA ASP A 150 -12.30 -16.36 15.02
C ASP A 150 -11.89 -14.92 14.70
N TYR A 151 -12.67 -13.95 15.18
CA TYR A 151 -12.43 -12.52 14.99
C TYR A 151 -12.44 -11.80 16.33
N VAL A 152 -11.41 -10.98 16.57
CA VAL A 152 -11.39 -9.97 17.64
C VAL A 152 -11.58 -8.60 17.01
N VAL A 153 -12.73 -7.98 17.29
CA VAL A 153 -13.12 -6.73 16.63
C VAL A 153 -12.94 -5.54 17.55
N THR A 154 -11.86 -4.80 17.34
CA THR A 154 -11.49 -3.58 18.07
C THR A 154 -11.96 -2.29 17.38
N GLY A 155 -12.71 -2.39 16.27
CA GLY A 155 -13.21 -1.22 15.55
C GLY A 155 -13.96 -1.54 14.26
N SER A 156 -14.08 -0.53 13.39
CA SER A 156 -14.92 -0.58 12.20
C SER A 156 -14.33 -1.40 11.05
N TRP A 157 -13.01 -1.54 10.98
CA TRP A 157 -12.37 -2.34 9.93
C TRP A 157 -12.47 -3.83 10.25
N GLY A 158 -12.25 -4.22 11.51
CA GLY A 158 -12.55 -5.57 12.00
C GLY A 158 -14.03 -5.95 11.81
N ASP A 159 -14.96 -5.04 12.10
CA ASP A 159 -16.41 -5.23 11.88
C ASP A 159 -16.72 -5.57 10.41
N LYS A 160 -16.02 -4.94 9.45
CA LYS A 160 -16.20 -5.18 8.02
C LYS A 160 -15.56 -6.49 7.58
N ALA A 161 -14.35 -6.79 8.07
CA ALA A 161 -13.67 -8.04 7.78
C ALA A 161 -14.49 -9.25 8.25
N PHE A 162 -14.99 -9.19 9.49
CA PHE A 162 -15.87 -10.20 10.07
C PHE A 162 -17.12 -10.44 9.21
N LYS A 163 -17.83 -9.37 8.82
CA LYS A 163 -19.04 -9.47 7.99
C LYS A 163 -18.79 -10.09 6.63
N GLU A 164 -17.65 -9.78 5.99
CA GLU A 164 -17.32 -10.34 4.69
C GLU A 164 -17.00 -11.83 4.80
N ALA A 165 -16.26 -12.23 5.84
CA ALA A 165 -15.86 -13.63 6.04
C ALA A 165 -17.03 -14.58 6.26
N GLN A 166 -18.15 -14.10 6.82
CA GLN A 166 -19.39 -14.88 7.00
C GLN A 166 -19.96 -15.44 5.70
N LYS A 167 -19.57 -14.90 4.53
CA LYS A 167 -20.00 -15.42 3.23
C LYS A 167 -19.29 -16.71 2.82
N PHE A 168 -18.13 -17.00 3.40
CA PHE A 168 -17.20 -18.02 2.90
C PHE A 168 -16.82 -19.08 3.95
N CYS A 169 -17.06 -18.81 5.23
CA CYS A 169 -16.70 -19.69 6.34
C CYS A 169 -17.61 -19.43 7.56
N LYS A 170 -17.47 -20.26 8.61
CA LYS A 170 -18.18 -20.07 9.88
C LYS A 170 -17.40 -19.08 10.76
N ALA A 171 -17.55 -17.78 10.49
CA ALA A 171 -16.91 -16.75 11.28
C ALA A 171 -17.57 -16.56 12.66
N ASN A 172 -16.78 -16.65 13.72
CA ASN A 172 -17.18 -16.42 15.10
C ASN A 172 -16.61 -15.08 15.59
N LEU A 173 -17.48 -14.24 16.14
CA LEU A 173 -17.07 -13.01 16.81
C LEU A 173 -16.78 -13.32 18.27
N ILE A 174 -15.53 -13.67 18.59
CA ILE A 174 -15.15 -14.08 19.94
C ILE A 174 -15.00 -12.90 20.90
N TRP A 175 -14.76 -11.69 20.36
CA TRP A 175 -14.80 -10.46 21.14
C TRP A 175 -15.10 -9.24 20.26
N SER A 176 -15.84 -8.26 20.81
CA SER A 176 -16.08 -6.98 20.17
C SER A 176 -16.04 -5.82 21.15
N GLY A 177 -15.30 -4.77 20.82
CA GLY A 177 -15.23 -3.53 21.60
C GLY A 177 -16.42 -2.59 21.38
N LYS A 178 -17.42 -3.01 20.60
CA LYS A 178 -18.51 -2.16 20.12
C LYS A 178 -19.36 -1.55 21.23
N SER A 179 -19.64 -2.32 22.28
CA SER A 179 -20.41 -1.86 23.46
C SER A 179 -19.74 -0.67 24.14
N ASP A 180 -18.42 -0.61 24.11
CA ASP A 180 -17.60 0.42 24.73
C ASP A 180 -17.05 1.42 23.71
N LYS A 181 -17.75 1.57 22.57
CA LYS A 181 -17.40 2.49 21.48
C LYS A 181 -15.98 2.29 20.92
N TYR A 182 -15.47 1.06 20.99
CA TYR A 182 -14.16 0.66 20.45
C TYR A 182 -12.99 1.44 21.05
N THR A 183 -12.90 1.48 22.38
CA THR A 183 -11.91 2.28 23.12
C THR A 183 -10.80 1.46 23.77
N LYS A 184 -10.87 0.12 23.68
CA LYS A 184 -9.96 -0.83 24.36
C LYS A 184 -9.66 -2.06 23.51
N ILE A 185 -8.68 -2.85 23.94
CA ILE A 185 -8.38 -4.20 23.45
C ILE A 185 -8.56 -5.17 24.63
N PRO A 186 -9.12 -6.38 24.45
CA PRO A 186 -9.28 -7.33 25.54
C PRO A 186 -7.91 -7.86 26.00
N SER A 187 -7.85 -8.32 27.26
CA SER A 187 -6.76 -9.20 27.68
C SER A 187 -6.80 -10.49 26.86
N PHE A 188 -5.64 -10.97 26.41
CA PHE A 188 -5.56 -12.17 25.58
C PHE A 188 -5.89 -13.45 26.36
N GLU A 189 -5.62 -13.47 27.67
CA GLU A 189 -5.96 -14.60 28.55
C GLU A 189 -7.48 -14.79 28.69
N GLY A 190 -8.26 -13.71 28.54
CA GLY A 190 -9.72 -13.73 28.64
C GLY A 190 -10.43 -14.02 27.32
N LEU A 191 -9.71 -14.34 26.23
CA LEU A 191 -10.31 -14.65 24.94
C LEU A 191 -10.71 -16.13 24.88
N GLU A 192 -12.01 -16.39 24.91
CA GLU A 192 -12.58 -17.71 24.63
C GLU A 192 -12.49 -18.02 23.13
N GLN A 193 -11.37 -18.61 22.73
CA GLN A 193 -11.11 -19.01 21.34
C GLN A 193 -11.73 -20.37 21.03
N ASN A 194 -12.21 -20.54 19.80
CA ASN A 194 -12.74 -21.81 19.31
C ASN A 194 -11.58 -22.80 19.08
N PRO A 195 -11.59 -23.98 19.71
CA PRO A 195 -10.50 -24.96 19.61
C PRO A 195 -10.34 -25.54 18.20
N ASN A 196 -11.33 -25.34 17.31
CA ASN A 196 -11.30 -25.80 15.92
C ASN A 196 -11.14 -24.65 14.91
N ALA A 197 -10.89 -23.42 15.37
CA ALA A 197 -10.67 -22.29 14.46
C ALA A 197 -9.47 -22.57 13.53
N LYS A 198 -9.57 -22.19 12.25
CA LYS A 198 -8.46 -22.24 11.28
C LYS A 198 -7.54 -21.03 11.39
N TYR A 199 -8.09 -19.89 11.78
CA TYR A 199 -7.31 -18.71 12.08
C TYR A 199 -8.03 -17.81 13.09
N LEU A 200 -7.24 -16.95 13.72
CA LEU A 200 -7.70 -15.78 14.48
C LEU A 200 -7.40 -14.52 13.67
N HIS A 201 -8.40 -13.67 13.44
CA HIS A 201 -8.24 -12.40 12.72
C HIS A 201 -8.27 -11.20 13.66
N ILE A 202 -7.34 -10.28 13.43
CA ILE A 202 -7.28 -8.97 14.10
C ILE A 202 -7.10 -7.84 13.08
N CYS A 203 -7.57 -6.64 13.44
CA CYS A 203 -7.09 -5.39 12.83
C CYS A 203 -6.04 -4.78 13.76
N ALA A 204 -4.77 -4.79 13.35
CA ALA A 204 -3.66 -4.39 14.22
C ALA A 204 -3.71 -2.90 14.61
N ASN A 205 -4.30 -2.05 13.75
CA ASN A 205 -4.52 -0.64 14.04
C ASN A 205 -5.84 -0.15 13.43
N GLU A 206 -6.82 0.13 14.28
CA GLU A 206 -8.14 0.62 13.91
C GLU A 206 -8.14 2.13 13.64
N THR A 207 -8.01 2.49 12.36
CA THR A 207 -7.79 3.87 11.89
C THR A 207 -8.85 4.88 12.35
N ILE A 208 -10.11 4.44 12.49
CA ILE A 208 -11.22 5.33 12.86
C ILE A 208 -11.20 5.61 14.36
N HIS A 209 -10.96 4.59 15.17
CA HIS A 209 -11.09 4.65 16.62
C HIS A 209 -9.77 4.89 17.34
N GLY A 210 -8.63 4.81 16.65
CA GLY A 210 -7.32 5.09 17.25
C GLY A 210 -6.85 4.02 18.23
N VAL A 211 -7.29 2.77 18.04
CA VAL A 211 -6.90 1.61 18.86
C VAL A 211 -5.86 0.79 18.13
N GLU A 212 -4.74 0.48 18.78
CA GLU A 212 -3.62 -0.26 18.21
C GLU A 212 -3.15 -1.39 19.12
N PHE A 213 -3.01 -2.58 18.55
CA PHE A 213 -2.36 -3.71 19.20
C PHE A 213 -0.86 -3.42 19.41
N LYS A 214 -0.44 -3.41 20.68
CA LYS A 214 0.97 -3.31 21.08
C LYS A 214 1.66 -4.67 21.14
N ASN A 215 0.89 -5.69 21.45
CA ASN A 215 1.23 -7.11 21.38
C ASN A 215 0.14 -7.86 20.62
N TYR A 216 0.35 -9.14 20.33
CA TYR A 216 -0.56 -9.94 19.52
C TYR A 216 -1.04 -11.19 20.26
N PRO A 217 -2.32 -11.59 20.10
CA PRO A 217 -2.82 -12.84 20.67
C PRO A 217 -2.25 -14.05 19.92
N THR A 218 -2.09 -15.16 20.62
CA THR A 218 -1.73 -16.45 20.01
C THR A 218 -3.00 -17.28 19.81
N PRO A 219 -3.23 -17.86 18.62
CA PRO A 219 -4.30 -18.82 18.41
C PRO A 219 -4.23 -19.99 19.42
N SER A 220 -5.34 -20.38 20.02
CA SER A 220 -5.37 -21.49 20.99
C SER A 220 -5.20 -22.87 20.35
N ASN A 221 -5.73 -23.02 19.13
CA ASN A 221 -5.49 -24.18 18.27
C ASN A 221 -4.07 -24.10 17.69
N LYS A 222 -3.27 -25.15 17.90
CA LYS A 222 -1.86 -25.20 17.45
C LYS A 222 -1.70 -25.19 15.93
N ASP A 223 -2.71 -25.67 15.22
CA ASP A 223 -2.72 -25.69 13.75
C ASP A 223 -3.31 -24.41 13.16
N ALA A 224 -3.86 -23.53 14.00
CA ALA A 224 -4.40 -22.25 13.56
C ALA A 224 -3.31 -21.19 13.45
N VAL A 225 -3.58 -20.19 12.62
CA VAL A 225 -2.66 -19.06 12.39
C VAL A 225 -3.27 -17.73 12.77
N LEU A 226 -2.43 -16.74 13.07
CA LEU A 226 -2.88 -15.36 13.25
C LEU A 226 -2.92 -14.65 11.89
N VAL A 227 -4.02 -13.96 11.60
CA VAL A 227 -4.18 -13.09 10.44
C VAL A 227 -4.35 -11.65 10.89
N ALA A 228 -3.57 -10.72 10.33
CA ALA A 228 -3.62 -9.32 10.72
C ALA A 228 -3.82 -8.38 9.52
N ASP A 229 -4.86 -7.54 9.60
CA ASP A 229 -4.90 -6.29 8.83
C ASP A 229 -3.97 -5.27 9.48
N MET A 230 -2.85 -4.96 8.81
CA MET A 230 -1.88 -3.97 9.24
C MET A 230 -1.94 -2.69 8.39
N SER A 231 -2.99 -2.47 7.60
CA SER A 231 -3.04 -1.37 6.63
C SER A 231 -2.56 -0.01 7.18
N SER A 232 -2.99 0.37 8.40
CA SER A 232 -2.66 1.70 8.96
C SER A 232 -1.36 1.77 9.78
N ASN A 233 -0.73 0.64 10.09
CA ASN A 233 0.54 0.62 10.83
C ASN A 233 1.60 -0.26 10.15
N PHE A 234 1.38 -0.63 8.89
CA PHE A 234 2.31 -1.43 8.12
C PHE A 234 3.65 -0.69 7.99
N CYS A 235 4.75 -1.34 8.33
CA CYS A 235 6.08 -0.74 8.38
C CYS A 235 6.19 0.51 9.29
N SER A 236 5.39 0.64 10.35
CA SER A 236 5.55 1.73 11.34
C SER A 236 6.48 1.39 12.51
N LYS A 237 6.75 0.09 12.70
CA LYS A 237 7.56 -0.50 13.77
C LYS A 237 8.05 -1.91 13.38
N PRO A 238 9.07 -2.47 14.04
CA PRO A 238 9.46 -3.86 13.84
C PRO A 238 8.30 -4.81 14.14
N VAL A 239 8.20 -5.89 13.36
CA VAL A 239 7.19 -6.94 13.54
C VAL A 239 7.88 -8.29 13.43
N ASP A 240 7.63 -9.16 14.42
CA ASP A 240 8.00 -10.57 14.29
C ASP A 240 6.99 -11.27 13.37
N VAL A 241 7.33 -11.35 12.09
CA VAL A 241 6.47 -11.91 11.04
C VAL A 241 6.17 -13.40 11.28
N SER A 242 7.06 -14.13 11.98
CA SER A 242 6.88 -15.56 12.24
C SER A 242 5.63 -15.90 13.05
N LYS A 243 5.08 -14.93 13.79
CA LYS A 243 3.83 -15.07 14.58
C LYS A 243 2.56 -15.11 13.73
N PHE A 244 2.64 -14.76 12.45
CA PHE A 244 1.48 -14.55 11.58
C PHE A 244 1.44 -15.57 10.46
N GLY A 245 0.28 -16.15 10.18
CA GLY A 245 0.08 -16.86 8.92
C GLY A 245 -0.06 -15.89 7.76
N VAL A 246 -0.79 -14.79 7.97
CA VAL A 246 -1.00 -13.75 6.96
C VAL A 246 -0.96 -12.36 7.59
N ILE A 247 -0.18 -11.47 6.99
CA ILE A 247 -0.27 -10.02 7.18
C ILE A 247 -0.73 -9.42 5.86
N TYR A 248 -1.71 -8.51 5.88
CA TYR A 248 -2.05 -7.73 4.69
C TYR A 248 -2.20 -6.25 4.99
N ALA A 249 -1.94 -5.43 3.99
CA ALA A 249 -2.01 -3.98 4.10
C ALA A 249 -2.37 -3.33 2.76
N GLY A 250 -3.45 -2.53 2.75
CA GLY A 250 -3.63 -1.54 1.68
C GLY A 250 -2.56 -0.45 1.81
N ALA A 251 -1.78 -0.19 0.76
CA ALA A 251 -0.59 0.66 0.85
C ALA A 251 -0.89 2.15 1.16
N GLN A 252 -2.09 2.62 0.82
CA GLN A 252 -2.49 4.04 0.81
C GLN A 252 -2.42 4.78 2.15
N LYS A 253 -2.21 4.05 3.25
CA LYS A 253 -2.15 4.65 4.58
C LYS A 253 -0.71 4.98 4.99
N ASN A 254 0.22 4.04 4.88
CA ASN A 254 1.55 4.20 5.49
C ASN A 254 2.74 4.00 4.55
N VAL A 255 2.57 3.33 3.39
CA VAL A 255 3.71 2.88 2.56
C VAL A 255 3.56 3.13 1.06
N GLY A 256 2.58 3.93 0.62
CA GLY A 256 2.41 4.20 -0.80
C GLY A 256 1.08 4.84 -1.16
N PRO A 257 0.79 4.92 -2.47
CA PRO A 257 -0.49 5.39 -2.98
C PRO A 257 -1.56 4.28 -2.88
N SER A 258 -2.83 4.66 -3.07
CA SER A 258 -3.89 3.69 -3.33
C SER A 258 -3.70 2.99 -4.66
N GLY A 259 -4.06 1.70 -4.72
CA GLY A 259 -3.99 0.89 -5.93
C GLY A 259 -3.21 -0.41 -5.75
N VAL A 260 -2.39 -0.52 -4.71
CA VAL A 260 -1.67 -1.74 -4.34
C VAL A 260 -2.01 -2.18 -2.91
N THR A 261 -2.14 -3.49 -2.74
CA THR A 261 -2.32 -4.17 -1.46
C THR A 261 -1.22 -5.20 -1.34
N ILE A 262 -0.51 -5.17 -0.22
CA ILE A 262 0.59 -6.07 0.06
C ILE A 262 0.04 -7.21 0.92
N VAL A 263 0.37 -8.44 0.58
CA VAL A 263 0.08 -9.63 1.39
C VAL A 263 1.39 -10.36 1.65
N ILE A 264 1.69 -10.60 2.92
CA ILE A 264 2.77 -11.49 3.37
C ILE A 264 2.09 -12.74 3.89
N VAL A 265 2.28 -13.87 3.23
CA VAL A 265 1.57 -15.13 3.53
C VAL A 265 2.57 -16.27 3.66
N ARG A 266 2.42 -17.07 4.71
CA ARG A 266 3.25 -18.26 4.96
C ARG A 266 3.00 -19.29 3.85
N LYS A 267 4.06 -19.84 3.26
CA LYS A 267 3.99 -20.64 2.02
C LYS A 267 3.21 -21.95 2.19
N ASP A 268 3.23 -22.54 3.38
CA ASP A 268 2.47 -23.76 3.73
C ASP A 268 0.94 -23.55 3.68
N LEU A 269 0.48 -22.29 3.75
CA LEU A 269 -0.93 -21.93 3.68
C LEU A 269 -1.44 -21.75 2.23
N ILE A 270 -0.55 -21.79 1.23
CA ILE A 270 -0.88 -21.48 -0.17
C ILE A 270 -1.27 -22.76 -0.91
N GLY A 271 -2.40 -22.74 -1.63
CA GLY A 271 -2.75 -23.76 -2.63
C GLY A 271 -4.02 -24.57 -2.38
N ASN A 272 -4.76 -24.29 -1.30
CA ASN A 272 -6.00 -24.99 -0.97
C ASN A 272 -7.23 -24.07 -1.01
N ALA A 273 -7.24 -23.12 -1.94
CA ALA A 273 -8.36 -22.18 -2.09
C ALA A 273 -9.68 -22.92 -2.41
N GLN A 274 -10.80 -22.37 -1.96
CA GLN A 274 -12.11 -22.92 -2.24
C GLN A 274 -12.36 -22.95 -3.76
N PRO A 275 -13.12 -23.92 -4.30
CA PRO A 275 -13.43 -23.99 -5.73
C PRO A 275 -14.15 -22.75 -6.30
N ILE A 276 -14.81 -21.97 -5.44
CA ILE A 276 -15.51 -20.73 -5.81
C ILE A 276 -14.58 -19.51 -5.88
N THR A 277 -13.31 -19.66 -5.51
CA THR A 277 -12.35 -18.56 -5.46
C THR A 277 -12.08 -18.04 -6.86
N PRO A 278 -12.38 -16.76 -7.17
CA PRO A 278 -12.00 -16.18 -8.44
C PRO A 278 -10.48 -16.24 -8.60
N VAL A 279 -9.99 -16.51 -9.82
CA VAL A 279 -8.55 -16.61 -10.11
C VAL A 279 -7.73 -15.41 -9.62
N MET A 280 -8.33 -14.21 -9.64
CA MET A 280 -7.70 -12.97 -9.17
C MET A 280 -7.65 -12.81 -7.65
N LEU A 281 -8.29 -13.70 -6.88
CA LEU A 281 -8.25 -13.75 -5.43
C LEU A 281 -7.47 -14.98 -4.92
N ASP A 282 -6.99 -15.86 -5.80
CA ASP A 282 -6.24 -17.06 -5.44
C ASP A 282 -4.76 -16.73 -5.15
N TYR A 283 -4.30 -16.97 -3.92
CA TYR A 283 -2.92 -16.68 -3.51
C TYR A 283 -1.89 -17.56 -4.22
N LYS A 284 -2.24 -18.79 -4.60
CA LYS A 284 -1.32 -19.67 -5.33
C LYS A 284 -1.05 -19.12 -6.71
N ILE A 285 -2.08 -18.64 -7.41
CA ILE A 285 -1.92 -18.00 -8.73
C ILE A 285 -0.98 -16.80 -8.63
N HIS A 286 -1.16 -15.97 -7.61
CA HIS A 286 -0.29 -14.80 -7.42
C HIS A 286 1.13 -15.16 -6.98
N ALA A 287 1.30 -16.17 -6.12
CA ALA A 287 2.62 -16.62 -5.70
C ALA A 287 3.41 -17.26 -6.85
N ASP A 288 2.80 -18.20 -7.58
CA ASP A 288 3.43 -18.91 -8.71
C ASP A 288 3.83 -17.96 -9.85
N SER A 289 3.13 -16.83 -9.98
CA SER A 289 3.41 -15.80 -11.00
C SER A 289 4.20 -14.60 -10.48
N ALA A 290 4.68 -14.64 -9.22
CA ALA A 290 5.39 -13.53 -8.57
C ALA A 290 4.60 -12.19 -8.62
N SER A 291 3.29 -12.23 -8.39
CA SER A 291 2.34 -11.11 -8.51
C SER A 291 2.13 -10.57 -9.92
N LEU A 292 2.60 -11.30 -10.94
CA LEU A 292 2.54 -10.88 -12.33
C LEU A 292 1.54 -11.73 -13.13
N TYR A 293 0.53 -12.38 -12.52
CA TYR A 293 -0.41 -13.20 -13.30
C TYR A 293 -1.10 -12.39 -14.40
N ASN A 294 -1.69 -11.25 -14.02
CA ASN A 294 -2.23 -10.23 -14.93
C ASN A 294 -1.37 -8.95 -14.87
N THR A 295 -1.82 -7.88 -15.54
CA THR A 295 -1.15 -6.57 -15.45
C THR A 295 -1.25 -6.02 -14.00
N PRO A 296 -0.13 -5.85 -13.29
CA PRO A 296 -0.12 -5.34 -11.92
C PRO A 296 -0.22 -3.81 -11.90
N PRO A 297 -0.45 -3.18 -10.73
CA PRO A 297 -0.48 -1.72 -10.60
C PRO A 297 0.96 -1.16 -10.62
N CYS A 298 1.63 -1.20 -11.78
CA CYS A 298 3.06 -0.97 -11.95
C CYS A 298 3.57 0.31 -11.26
N PHE A 299 2.91 1.43 -11.52
CA PHE A 299 3.32 2.72 -10.93
C PHE A 299 3.16 2.73 -9.41
N ALA A 300 2.09 2.14 -8.87
CA ALA A 300 1.89 2.08 -7.42
C ALA A 300 2.95 1.21 -6.73
N ILE A 301 3.30 0.07 -7.33
CA ILE A 301 4.39 -0.80 -6.84
C ILE A 301 5.72 -0.07 -6.86
N TYR A 302 6.01 0.67 -7.94
CA TYR A 302 7.21 1.51 -8.03
C TYR A 302 7.28 2.53 -6.88
N ILE A 303 6.19 3.26 -6.60
CA ILE A 303 6.17 4.21 -5.49
C ILE A 303 6.34 3.50 -4.13
N CYS A 304 5.71 2.35 -3.91
CA CYS A 304 5.96 1.55 -2.71
C CYS A 304 7.44 1.17 -2.56
N GLY A 305 8.08 0.74 -3.65
CA GLY A 305 9.52 0.45 -3.67
C GLY A 305 10.38 1.65 -3.27
N LEU A 306 10.05 2.85 -3.74
CA LEU A 306 10.73 4.08 -3.31
C LEU A 306 10.50 4.40 -1.83
N VAL A 307 9.29 4.16 -1.31
CA VAL A 307 9.01 4.36 0.12
C VAL A 307 9.79 3.35 0.97
N PHE A 308 9.90 2.09 0.55
CA PHE A 308 10.71 1.10 1.28
C PHE A 308 12.18 1.47 1.30
N GLU A 309 12.72 1.93 0.17
CA GLU A 309 14.08 2.47 0.08
C GLU A 309 14.30 3.64 1.05
N ASP A 310 13.40 4.63 1.05
CA ASP A 310 13.45 5.79 1.96
C ASP A 310 13.38 5.37 3.44
N LEU A 311 12.53 4.41 3.81
CA LEU A 311 12.46 3.88 5.17
C LEU A 311 13.76 3.17 5.60
N LEU A 312 14.45 2.51 4.66
CA LEU A 312 15.75 1.87 4.93
C LEU A 312 16.84 2.92 5.10
N GLU A 313 16.84 3.98 4.27
CA GLU A 313 17.75 5.12 4.40
C GLU A 313 17.56 5.88 5.73
N GLN A 314 16.35 5.91 6.27
CA GLN A 314 16.05 6.46 7.60
C GLN A 314 16.60 5.60 8.77
N GLY A 315 17.23 4.45 8.50
CA GLY A 315 17.72 3.54 9.53
C GLY A 315 16.79 2.36 9.84
N GLY A 316 15.75 2.15 9.03
CA GLY A 316 14.83 1.02 9.16
C GLY A 316 13.80 1.19 10.27
N LEU A 317 13.05 0.12 10.54
CA LEU A 317 11.82 0.20 11.34
C LEU A 317 12.03 0.55 12.83
N VAL A 318 13.21 0.32 13.38
CA VAL A 318 13.56 0.72 14.76
C VAL A 318 13.59 2.24 14.89
N GLU A 319 14.21 2.94 13.94
CA GLU A 319 14.26 4.41 13.95
C GLU A 319 12.89 5.01 13.60
N VAL A 320 12.17 4.37 12.68
CA VAL A 320 10.79 4.75 12.33
C VAL A 320 9.87 4.65 13.56
N GLU A 321 9.97 3.58 14.35
CA GLU A 321 9.20 3.42 15.60
C GLU A 321 9.53 4.51 16.62
N LYS A 322 10.82 4.83 16.83
CA LYS A 322 11.24 5.93 17.73
C LYS A 322 10.63 7.26 17.31
N ASN A 323 10.68 7.58 16.01
CA ASN A 323 10.10 8.81 15.47
C ASN A 323 8.58 8.84 15.62
N ASN A 324 7.90 7.73 15.33
CA ASN A 324 6.45 7.61 15.49
C ASN A 324 6.02 7.73 16.96
N THR A 325 6.76 7.11 17.87
CA THR A 325 6.54 7.22 19.33
C THR A 325 6.70 8.66 19.79
N LYS A 326 7.74 9.36 19.34
CA LYS A 326 7.96 10.78 19.66
C LYS A 326 6.82 11.68 19.16
N LYS A 327 6.38 11.50 17.91
CA LYS A 327 5.25 12.25 17.33
C LYS A 327 3.98 12.03 18.15
N ALA A 328 3.62 10.77 18.39
CA ALA A 328 2.41 10.43 19.13
C ALA A 328 2.46 10.94 20.58
N GLY A 329 3.60 10.79 21.26
CA GLY A 329 3.79 11.28 22.63
C GLY A 329 3.51 12.77 22.75
N ILE A 330 4.12 13.60 21.90
CA ILE A 330 3.90 15.06 21.90
C ILE A 330 2.42 15.43 21.75
N LEU A 331 1.69 14.74 20.87
CA LEU A 331 0.27 15.01 20.65
C LEU A 331 -0.60 14.51 21.81
N TYR A 332 -0.35 13.31 22.33
CA TYR A 332 -1.09 12.77 23.46
C TYR A 332 -0.83 13.55 24.76
N ASP A 333 0.39 14.04 24.98
CA ASP A 333 0.73 14.90 26.12
C ASP A 333 -0.04 16.24 26.04
N ALA A 334 -0.21 16.80 24.84
CA ALA A 334 -1.01 18.00 24.63
C ALA A 334 -2.50 17.76 24.90
N ILE A 335 -3.03 16.58 24.58
CA ILE A 335 -4.41 16.20 24.86
C ILE A 335 -4.60 15.98 26.37
N ASP A 336 -3.76 15.15 26.98
CA ASP A 336 -3.88 14.78 28.39
C ASP A 336 -3.60 15.96 29.33
N GLY A 337 -2.74 16.91 28.92
CA GLY A 337 -2.43 18.14 29.66
C GLY A 337 -3.36 19.32 29.38
N SER A 338 -4.52 19.10 28.74
CA SER A 338 -5.45 20.17 28.35
C SER A 338 -6.57 20.43 29.37
N ASP A 339 -6.49 19.88 30.58
CA ASP A 339 -7.54 19.96 31.61
C ASP A 339 -8.94 19.57 31.09
N GLY A 340 -8.99 18.60 30.18
CA GLY A 340 -10.22 18.07 29.60
C GLY A 340 -10.78 18.87 28.42
N PHE A 341 -10.10 19.95 27.96
CA PHE A 341 -10.51 20.69 26.77
C PHE A 341 -10.46 19.81 25.51
N TYR A 342 -9.41 18.99 25.38
CA TYR A 342 -9.29 17.93 24.38
C TYR A 342 -9.42 16.57 25.07
N VAL A 343 -10.22 15.67 24.48
CA VAL A 343 -10.47 14.34 25.07
C VAL A 343 -10.22 13.26 24.04
N CYS A 344 -9.23 12.40 24.29
CA CYS A 344 -9.07 11.14 23.57
C CYS A 344 -9.82 10.03 24.32
N PRO A 345 -10.82 9.35 23.71
CA PRO A 345 -11.63 8.36 24.41
C PRO A 345 -10.93 7.00 24.58
N VAL A 346 -9.76 6.81 23.97
CA VAL A 346 -9.06 5.52 23.91
C VAL A 346 -8.25 5.28 25.18
N GLU A 347 -8.34 4.06 25.72
CA GLU A 347 -7.52 3.58 26.83
C GLU A 347 -6.03 3.77 26.52
N LYS A 348 -5.29 4.34 27.48
CA LYS A 348 -3.90 4.80 27.26
C LYS A 348 -2.97 3.71 26.73
N SER A 349 -3.11 2.47 27.21
CA SER A 349 -2.26 1.34 26.86
C SER A 349 -2.33 0.94 25.38
N VAL A 350 -3.43 1.27 24.70
CA VAL A 350 -3.73 0.85 23.31
C VAL A 350 -3.93 2.03 22.36
N ARG A 351 -3.61 3.24 22.81
CA ARG A 351 -3.61 4.44 21.96
C ARG A 351 -2.71 4.24 20.75
N SER A 352 -3.26 4.44 19.56
CA SER A 352 -2.55 4.30 18.29
C SER A 352 -1.43 5.32 18.13
N LEU A 353 -0.27 4.87 17.66
CA LEU A 353 0.80 5.78 17.25
C LEU A 353 0.51 6.48 15.92
N MET A 354 -0.46 5.98 15.16
CA MET A 354 -0.72 6.37 13.76
C MET A 354 -1.94 7.28 13.63
N ASN A 355 -3.00 7.03 14.38
CA ASN A 355 -4.26 7.75 14.25
C ASN A 355 -4.77 8.18 15.62
N VAL A 356 -4.77 9.49 15.86
CA VAL A 356 -5.11 10.07 17.15
C VAL A 356 -6.47 10.77 17.06
N PRO A 357 -7.58 10.11 17.44
CA PRO A 357 -8.88 10.76 17.56
C PRO A 357 -8.98 11.50 18.89
N PHE A 358 -9.58 12.68 18.85
CA PHE A 358 -9.95 13.44 20.03
C PHE A 358 -11.17 14.32 19.74
N THR A 359 -11.96 14.60 20.76
CA THR A 359 -13.07 15.57 20.72
C THR A 359 -12.71 16.81 21.51
N LEU A 360 -13.44 17.89 21.29
CA LEU A 360 -13.36 19.08 22.14
C LEU A 360 -14.46 19.01 23.20
N GLN A 361 -14.22 19.52 24.40
CA GLN A 361 -15.22 19.58 25.48
C GLN A 361 -16.51 20.30 25.01
N LYS A 362 -16.33 21.37 24.25
CA LYS A 362 -17.39 22.13 23.57
C LYS A 362 -17.43 21.69 22.11
N SER A 363 -18.34 20.76 21.78
CA SER A 363 -18.41 20.12 20.46
C SER A 363 -18.75 21.09 19.32
N ASP A 364 -19.39 22.22 19.62
CA ASP A 364 -19.64 23.33 18.70
C ASP A 364 -18.35 24.01 18.22
N LEU A 365 -17.24 23.88 18.97
CA LEU A 365 -15.93 24.38 18.58
C LEU A 365 -15.20 23.49 17.58
N GLU A 366 -15.60 22.23 17.39
CA GLU A 366 -14.88 21.28 16.51
C GLU A 366 -14.81 21.78 15.07
N LYS A 367 -15.91 22.33 14.55
CA LYS A 367 -15.95 22.90 13.20
C LYS A 367 -14.98 24.08 13.07
N LYS A 368 -14.99 24.97 14.07
CA LYS A 368 -14.11 26.15 14.10
C LYS A 368 -12.65 25.75 14.20
N PHE A 369 -12.32 24.77 15.05
CA PHE A 369 -10.98 24.19 15.18
C PHE A 369 -10.45 23.71 13.83
N ILE A 370 -11.26 22.91 13.10
CA ILE A 370 -10.87 22.36 11.79
C ILE A 370 -10.69 23.46 10.75
N GLU A 371 -11.58 24.46 10.72
CA GLU A 371 -11.50 25.58 9.77
C GLU A 371 -10.30 26.49 10.03
N GLU A 372 -9.99 26.78 11.29
CA GLU A 372 -8.81 27.58 11.66
C GLU A 372 -7.51 26.84 11.42
N ALA A 373 -7.42 25.54 11.78
CA ALA A 373 -6.25 24.71 11.50
C ALA A 373 -5.95 24.65 9.98
N ALA A 374 -6.99 24.57 9.15
CA ALA A 374 -6.85 24.55 7.69
C ALA A 374 -6.29 25.86 7.14
N LYS A 375 -6.65 27.02 7.72
CA LYS A 375 -6.06 28.33 7.35
C LYS A 375 -4.57 28.41 7.67
N GLU A 376 -4.12 27.65 8.66
CA GLU A 376 -2.71 27.50 9.00
C GLU A 376 -2.01 26.36 8.23
N GLY A 377 -2.64 25.80 7.19
CA GLY A 377 -2.05 24.75 6.36
C GLY A 377 -1.99 23.39 7.05
N MET A 378 -2.85 23.14 8.05
CA MET A 378 -3.05 21.81 8.66
C MET A 378 -4.41 21.28 8.23
N VAL A 379 -4.41 20.36 7.26
CA VAL A 379 -5.64 19.90 6.60
C VAL A 379 -6.02 18.49 6.99
N GLN A 380 -7.25 18.10 6.65
CA GLN A 380 -7.75 16.73 6.78
C GLN A 380 -7.84 16.22 8.23
N LEU A 381 -8.00 17.15 9.17
CA LEU A 381 -8.17 16.87 10.61
C LEU A 381 -9.60 16.47 11.01
N LYS A 382 -10.59 16.61 10.12
CA LYS A 382 -11.98 16.23 10.43
C LYS A 382 -12.05 14.73 10.77
N GLY A 383 -12.62 14.42 11.94
CA GLY A 383 -12.86 13.06 12.39
C GLY A 383 -13.84 12.31 11.48
N HIS A 384 -13.85 10.98 11.60
CA HIS A 384 -14.75 10.17 10.78
C HIS A 384 -16.21 10.40 11.19
N ARG A 385 -17.12 10.42 10.22
CA ARG A 385 -18.54 10.73 10.43
C ARG A 385 -19.26 9.90 11.51
N SER A 386 -18.77 8.69 11.78
CA SER A 386 -19.37 7.79 12.79
C SER A 386 -18.96 8.11 14.23
N VAL A 387 -17.89 8.89 14.41
CA VAL A 387 -17.36 9.24 15.75
C VAL A 387 -17.32 10.76 15.99
N GLY A 388 -17.45 11.58 14.94
CA GLY A 388 -17.35 13.04 15.06
C GLY A 388 -15.92 13.49 15.38
N GLY A 389 -15.78 14.67 15.96
CA GLY A 389 -14.50 15.14 16.50
C GLY A 389 -13.43 15.43 15.47
N VAL A 390 -12.20 15.34 15.95
CA VAL A 390 -10.95 15.57 15.23
C VAL A 390 -10.17 14.26 15.18
N ARG A 391 -9.44 14.04 14.10
CA ARG A 391 -8.47 12.95 14.00
C ARG A 391 -7.21 13.42 13.29
N ALA A 392 -6.09 13.35 13.99
CA ALA A 392 -4.77 13.55 13.39
C ALA A 392 -4.18 12.20 12.98
N SER A 393 -3.97 11.98 11.69
CA SER A 393 -3.23 10.81 11.21
C SER A 393 -1.77 11.21 11.00
N ILE A 394 -0.88 10.56 11.76
CA ILE A 394 0.53 10.92 11.92
C ILE A 394 1.45 9.77 11.50
N TYR A 395 1.12 9.19 10.35
CA TYR A 395 1.85 8.13 9.65
C TYR A 395 3.35 8.42 9.47
N ASN A 396 4.11 7.43 8.99
CA ASN A 396 5.57 7.51 8.85
C ASN A 396 6.03 8.85 8.22
N ALA A 397 5.42 9.22 7.10
CA ALA A 397 5.75 10.41 6.33
C ALA A 397 5.22 11.74 6.90
N MET A 398 4.45 11.73 8.00
CA MET A 398 4.11 12.96 8.72
C MET A 398 5.37 13.47 9.44
N PRO A 399 5.91 14.65 9.09
CA PRO A 399 7.08 15.20 9.76
C PRO A 399 6.77 15.58 11.20
N LEU A 400 7.78 15.50 12.07
CA LEU A 400 7.67 15.96 13.47
C LEU A 400 7.21 17.42 13.56
N ALA A 401 7.66 18.27 12.62
CA ALA A 401 7.25 19.68 12.54
C ALA A 401 5.74 19.85 12.32
N GLY A 402 5.08 18.94 11.59
CA GLY A 402 3.64 18.97 11.40
C GLY A 402 2.88 18.72 12.70
N VAL A 403 3.32 17.74 13.48
CA VAL A 403 2.76 17.47 14.82
C VAL A 403 3.05 18.61 15.80
N GLY A 404 4.26 19.16 15.76
CA GLY A 404 4.62 20.33 16.58
C GLY A 404 3.75 21.55 16.28
N LYS A 405 3.48 21.82 15.00
CA LYS A 405 2.56 22.90 14.58
C LYS A 405 1.14 22.65 15.07
N LEU A 406 0.64 21.43 14.97
CA LEU A 406 -0.68 21.07 15.49
C LEU A 406 -0.80 21.30 17.00
N VAL A 407 0.21 20.88 17.78
CA VAL A 407 0.21 21.10 19.23
C VAL A 407 0.30 22.58 19.60
N ALA A 408 1.09 23.38 18.87
CA ALA A 408 1.13 24.83 19.07
C ALA A 408 -0.24 25.47 18.80
N PHE A 409 -0.88 25.10 17.70
CA PHE A 409 -2.23 25.53 17.37
C PHE A 409 -3.26 25.09 18.43
N MET A 410 -3.19 23.86 18.94
CA MET A 410 -4.08 23.38 20.00
C MET A 410 -3.98 24.24 21.26
N LYS A 411 -2.76 24.58 21.69
CA LYS A 411 -2.55 25.44 22.88
C LYS A 411 -3.12 26.84 22.67
N ASP A 412 -2.88 27.44 21.52
CA ASP A 412 -3.43 28.76 21.16
C ASP A 412 -4.97 28.72 21.07
N PHE A 413 -5.53 27.71 20.41
CA PHE A 413 -6.97 27.55 20.25
C PHE A 413 -7.67 27.40 21.60
N GLN A 414 -7.12 26.60 22.51
CA GLN A 414 -7.63 26.47 23.89
C GLN A 414 -7.56 27.81 24.63
N ALA A 415 -6.44 28.54 24.57
CA ALA A 415 -6.29 29.83 25.24
C ALA A 415 -7.31 30.89 24.76
N ARG A 416 -7.69 30.85 23.47
CA ARG A 416 -8.72 31.72 22.89
C ARG A 416 -10.15 31.29 23.21
N HIS A 417 -10.36 30.09 23.72
CA HIS A 417 -11.68 29.50 23.98
C HIS A 417 -11.71 28.75 25.32
N PRO A 418 -11.59 29.45 26.47
CA PRO A 418 -11.54 28.81 27.79
C PRO A 418 -12.81 28.03 28.16
#